data_AF-A0A0C2ZR06-F1
#
_entry.id   AF-A0A0C2ZR06-F1
#
_cell.length_a   1.000
_cell.length_b   1.000
_cell.length_c   1.000
_cell.angle_alpha   90.00
_cell.angle_beta   90.00
_cell.angle_gamma   90.00
#
_symmetry.space_group_name_H-M   'P 1'
#
loop_
_entity.id
_entity.type
_entity.pdbx_description
1 polymer ?
#
loop_
_entity_poly.entity_id
_entity_poly.type
_entity_poly.pdbx_seq_one_letter_code
_entity_poly.pdbx_strand_id
1 'polypeptide(L)'
;LDFCLIPIGTGDSSVAEYIAECQKVLEKSGLRFKVGLMLGFFPSGYGTNLEGPWGQVSRAIHDCHAAVHALGAPRAATDIRIGTRTDREIIPGEGNDHKVRRVEEILARKTQTRLP
;
A
#
# COMPACT_ATOMS: atom_id res chain seq x y z
N LEU A 1 -1.50 5.05 -4.62
CA LEU A 1 -2.08 3.75 -5.02
C LEU A 1 -2.05 2.85 -3.80
N ASP A 2 -3.00 1.92 -3.69
CA ASP A 2 -3.00 0.89 -2.65
C ASP A 2 -3.18 -0.46 -3.31
N PHE A 3 -2.40 -1.46 -2.91
CA PHE A 3 -2.54 -2.82 -3.41
C PHE A 3 -2.46 -3.87 -2.30
N CYS A 4 -3.21 -4.95 -2.49
CA CYS A 4 -3.17 -6.15 -1.66
C CYS A 4 -2.80 -7.33 -2.55
N LEU A 5 -1.72 -8.05 -2.21
CA LEU A 5 -1.31 -9.26 -2.93
C LEU A 5 -1.52 -10.48 -2.03
N ILE A 6 -2.25 -11.47 -2.54
CA ILE A 6 -2.65 -12.67 -1.82
C ILE A 6 -2.09 -13.88 -2.59
N PRO A 7 -1.06 -14.57 -2.08
CA PRO A 7 -0.65 -15.85 -2.63
C PRO A 7 -1.71 -16.91 -2.31
N ILE A 8 -2.01 -17.79 -3.27
CA ILE A 8 -3.07 -18.80 -3.18
C ILE A 8 -2.48 -20.16 -3.49
N GLY A 9 -2.86 -21.18 -2.73
CA GLY A 9 -2.42 -22.56 -2.94
C GLY A 9 -1.02 -22.84 -2.40
N THR A 10 -0.60 -22.11 -1.35
CA THR A 10 0.72 -22.25 -0.70
C THR A 10 0.82 -23.48 0.21
N GLY A 11 -0.30 -24.13 0.53
CA GLY A 11 -0.34 -25.27 1.46
C GLY A 11 -0.27 -24.89 2.95
N ASP A 12 -0.10 -23.60 3.26
CA ASP A 12 -0.10 -23.04 4.63
C ASP A 12 -1.13 -21.91 4.73
N SER A 13 -1.73 -21.76 5.91
CA SER A 13 -2.59 -20.65 6.29
C SER A 13 -1.84 -19.31 6.46
N SER A 14 -0.54 -19.37 6.76
CA SER A 14 0.31 -18.18 6.88
C SER A 14 0.87 -17.77 5.52
N VAL A 15 0.82 -16.47 5.25
CA VAL A 15 1.39 -15.86 4.03
C VAL A 15 2.57 -14.92 4.34
N ALA A 16 3.02 -14.87 5.59
CA ALA A 16 3.98 -13.86 6.07
C ALA A 16 5.31 -13.86 5.30
N GLU A 17 5.84 -15.03 4.94
CA GLU A 17 7.10 -15.15 4.18
C GLU A 17 6.99 -14.52 2.79
N TYR A 18 5.87 -14.74 2.10
CA TYR A 18 5.58 -14.13 0.81
C TYR A 18 5.47 -12.62 0.90
N ILE A 19 4.79 -12.11 1.95
CA ILE A 19 4.68 -10.67 2.18
C ILE A 19 6.04 -10.05 2.53
N ALA A 20 6.88 -10.76 3.29
CA ALA A 20 8.24 -10.33 3.60
C ALA A 20 9.13 -10.25 2.34
N GLU A 21 8.98 -11.15 1.38
CA GLU A 21 9.69 -11.04 0.09
C GLU A 21 9.18 -9.88 -0.76
N CYS A 22 7.86 -9.67 -0.83
CA CYS A 22 7.28 -8.48 -1.46
C CYS A 22 7.86 -7.19 -0.84
N GLN A 23 8.05 -7.15 0.48
CA GLN A 23 8.64 -6.00 1.15
C GLN A 23 10.07 -5.72 0.66
N LYS A 24 10.91 -6.76 0.55
CA LYS A 24 12.29 -6.63 0.03
C LYS A 24 12.31 -6.14 -1.43
N VAL A 25 11.33 -6.54 -2.24
CA VAL A 25 11.17 -6.04 -3.61
C VAL A 25 10.81 -4.55 -3.60
N LEU A 26 9.87 -4.14 -2.76
CA LEU A 26 9.45 -2.74 -2.66
C LEU A 26 10.59 -1.83 -2.16
N GLU A 27 11.37 -2.27 -1.18
CA GLU A 27 12.56 -1.53 -0.71
C GLU A 27 13.57 -1.25 -1.82
N LYS A 28 13.76 -2.20 -2.75
CA LYS A 28 14.65 -2.05 -3.90
C LYS A 28 14.09 -1.17 -5.01
N SER A 29 12.78 -0.94 -5.04
CA SER A 29 12.13 -0.16 -6.10
C SER A 29 12.46 1.34 -6.04
N GLY A 30 12.93 1.84 -4.89
CA GLY A 30 13.18 3.27 -4.65
C GLY A 30 11.90 4.13 -4.55
N LEU A 31 10.72 3.51 -4.63
CA LEU A 31 9.45 4.18 -4.43
C LEU A 31 9.22 4.45 -2.94
N ARG A 32 8.53 5.55 -2.63
CA ARG A 32 7.99 5.74 -1.28
C ARG A 32 6.78 4.83 -1.12
N PHE A 33 6.82 3.98 -0.09
CA PHE A 33 5.72 3.13 0.29
C PHE A 33 5.50 3.13 1.80
N LYS A 34 4.27 2.83 2.20
CA LYS A 34 3.92 2.56 3.60
C LYS A 34 3.23 1.21 3.65
N VAL A 35 3.87 0.24 4.29
CA VAL A 35 3.26 -1.06 4.55
C VAL A 35 2.38 -0.94 5.77
N GLY A 36 1.18 -1.50 5.69
CA GLY A 36 0.33 -1.74 6.86
C GLY A 36 0.84 -2.93 7.69
N LEU A 37 2.10 -2.91 8.12
CA LEU A 37 2.56 -3.75 9.22
C LEU A 37 2.18 -3.04 10.51
N MET A 38 1.69 -3.80 11.49
CA MET A 38 1.13 -3.36 12.78
C MET A 38 2.18 -2.70 13.69
N LEU A 39 2.88 -1.66 13.24
CA LEU A 39 3.89 -0.92 14.01
C LEU A 39 3.58 0.58 14.13
N GLY A 40 2.36 1.01 13.77
CA GLY A 40 1.93 2.39 13.94
C GLY A 40 0.43 2.58 13.72
N PHE A 41 -0.08 3.73 14.19
CA PHE A 41 -1.49 4.14 14.29
C PHE A 41 -2.21 4.33 12.92
N PHE A 42 -1.75 3.67 11.85
CA PHE A 42 -2.35 3.73 10.51
C PHE A 42 -2.92 2.37 10.11
N PRO A 43 -4.26 2.21 10.09
CA PRO A 43 -4.90 0.93 9.80
C PRO A 43 -4.91 0.70 8.28
N SER A 44 -3.89 0.04 7.76
CA SER A 44 -3.95 -0.61 6.44
C SER A 44 -3.71 -2.11 6.61
N GLY A 45 -4.51 -2.77 7.45
CA GLY A 45 -4.33 -4.19 7.76
C GLY A 45 -4.45 -5.16 6.58
N TYR A 46 -4.76 -4.67 5.38
CA TYR A 46 -4.97 -5.46 4.17
C TYR A 46 -4.31 -4.86 2.92
N GLY A 47 -3.31 -3.97 3.02
CA GLY A 47 -2.75 -3.34 1.82
C GLY A 47 -1.48 -2.53 2.03
N THR A 48 -0.72 -2.35 0.95
CA THR A 48 0.47 -1.51 0.88
C THR A 48 0.19 -0.28 0.03
N ASN A 49 0.43 0.90 0.63
CA ASN A 49 0.33 2.16 -0.10
C ASN A 49 1.63 2.41 -0.86
N LEU A 50 1.51 2.63 -2.16
CA LEU A 50 2.61 2.94 -3.07
C LEU A 50 2.31 4.24 -3.84
N GLU A 51 3.27 5.15 -3.90
CA GLU A 51 3.15 6.40 -4.64
C GLU A 51 4.35 6.60 -5.57
N GLY A 52 4.08 7.07 -6.79
CA GLY A 52 5.11 7.32 -7.79
C GLY A 52 4.58 7.30 -9.21
N PRO A 53 5.48 7.40 -10.20
CA PRO A 53 5.13 7.28 -11.61
C PRO A 53 4.45 5.95 -11.91
N TRP A 54 3.38 6.00 -12.71
CA TRP A 54 2.56 4.83 -13.06
C TRP A 54 3.40 3.60 -13.44
N GLY A 55 4.35 3.76 -14.38
CA GLY A 55 5.18 2.65 -14.86
C GLY A 55 6.08 2.04 -13.78
N GLN A 56 6.61 2.84 -12.85
CA GLN A 56 7.43 2.34 -11.76
C GLN A 56 6.58 1.58 -10.73
N VAL A 57 5.42 2.14 -10.40
CA VAL A 57 4.46 1.52 -9.47
C VAL A 57 3.94 0.19 -10.02
N SER A 58 3.55 0.13 -11.29
CA SER A 58 3.13 -1.11 -11.94
C SER A 58 4.25 -2.15 -11.99
N ARG A 59 5.50 -1.73 -12.25
CA ARG A 59 6.65 -2.63 -12.24
C ARG A 59 6.91 -3.20 -10.85
N ALA A 60 6.84 -2.39 -9.80
CA ALA A 60 7.02 -2.87 -8.44
C ALA A 60 5.97 -3.94 -8.06
N ILE A 61 4.70 -3.76 -8.45
CA ILE A 61 3.65 -4.76 -8.23
C ILE A 61 3.93 -6.04 -9.02
N HIS A 62 4.36 -5.91 -10.29
CA HIS A 62 4.77 -7.05 -11.11
C HIS A 62 5.92 -7.84 -10.46
N ASP A 63 6.94 -7.16 -9.96
CA ASP A 63 8.10 -7.80 -9.36
C ASP A 63 7.74 -8.52 -8.05
N CYS A 64 6.75 -8.00 -7.30
CA CYS A 64 6.16 -8.72 -6.16
C CYS A 64 5.49 -10.03 -6.58
N HIS A 65 4.73 -10.05 -7.69
CA HIS A 65 4.16 -11.29 -8.24
C HIS A 65 5.26 -12.29 -8.60
N ALA A 66 6.31 -11.83 -9.29
CA ALA A 66 7.42 -12.68 -9.66
C ALA A 66 8.12 -13.29 -8.42
N ALA A 67 8.31 -12.50 -7.36
CA ALA A 67 8.93 -12.96 -6.12
C ALA A 67 8.09 -14.02 -5.41
N VAL A 68 6.76 -13.84 -5.29
CA VAL A 68 5.91 -14.86 -4.65
C VAL A 68 5.83 -16.15 -5.45
N HIS A 69 5.87 -16.07 -6.78
CA HIS A 69 5.95 -17.25 -7.64
C HIS A 69 7.29 -17.96 -7.52
N ALA A 70 8.40 -17.23 -7.38
CA ALA A 70 9.71 -17.81 -7.13
C ALA A 70 9.79 -18.56 -5.79
N LEU A 71 8.99 -18.15 -4.79
CA LEU A 71 8.82 -18.87 -3.53
C LEU A 71 7.91 -20.10 -3.62
N GLY A 72 7.30 -20.36 -4.77
CA GLY A 72 6.47 -21.55 -5.00
C GLY A 72 4.97 -21.35 -4.88
N ALA A 73 4.47 -20.12 -4.71
CA ALA A 73 3.03 -19.87 -4.79
C ALA A 73 2.54 -20.13 -6.22
N PRO A 74 1.62 -21.09 -6.45
CA PRO A 74 1.16 -21.43 -7.81
C PRO A 74 0.26 -20.34 -8.40
N ARG A 75 -0.35 -19.50 -7.56
CA ARG A 75 -1.21 -18.39 -7.97
C ARG A 75 -1.03 -17.21 -7.02
N ALA A 76 -1.14 -16.00 -7.57
CA ALA A 76 -1.31 -14.78 -6.80
C ALA A 76 -2.59 -14.05 -7.28
N ALA A 77 -3.39 -13.56 -6.35
CA ALA A 77 -4.47 -12.60 -6.62
C ALA A 77 -4.04 -11.23 -6.12
N THR A 78 -4.44 -10.16 -6.81
CA THR A 78 -4.12 -8.80 -6.36
C THR A 78 -5.27 -7.84 -6.60
N ASP A 79 -5.64 -7.14 -5.53
CA ASP A 79 -6.59 -6.05 -5.56
C ASP A 79 -5.82 -4.74 -5.60
N ILE A 80 -6.13 -3.87 -6.57
CA ILE A 80 -5.41 -2.61 -6.76
C ILE A 80 -6.41 -1.47 -6.85
N ARG A 81 -6.20 -0.44 -6.02
CA ARG A 81 -6.90 0.85 -6.10
C ARG A 81 -5.97 1.93 -6.62
N ILE A 82 -6.32 2.46 -7.79
CA ILE A 82 -5.49 3.38 -8.56
C ILE A 82 -6.18 4.73 -8.66
N GLY A 83 -5.45 5.79 -8.34
CA GLY A 83 -5.90 7.16 -8.53
C GLY A 83 -4.83 7.94 -9.27
N THR A 84 -5.21 8.55 -10.40
CA THR A 84 -4.43 9.55 -11.12
C THR A 84 -5.20 10.87 -11.13
N ARG A 85 -4.51 11.98 -11.34
CA ARG A 85 -5.12 13.31 -11.41
C ARG A 85 -4.29 14.23 -12.30
N THR A 86 -4.92 15.24 -12.88
CA THR A 86 -4.28 16.25 -13.75
C THR A 86 -4.53 17.68 -13.28
N ASP A 87 -5.37 17.88 -12.27
CA ASP A 87 -5.79 19.18 -11.77
C ASP A 87 -4.76 19.86 -10.86
N ARG A 88 -3.81 19.10 -10.30
CA ARG A 88 -2.66 19.61 -9.55
C ARG A 88 -1.53 18.60 -9.54
N GLU A 89 -0.30 19.09 -9.45
CA GLU A 89 0.85 18.25 -9.15
C GLU A 89 0.86 17.84 -7.68
N ILE A 90 1.31 16.61 -7.41
CA ILE A 90 1.48 16.06 -6.08
C ILE A 90 2.90 15.51 -5.99
N ILE A 91 3.62 15.87 -4.95
CA ILE A 91 4.92 15.27 -4.63
C ILE A 91 4.68 13.81 -4.24
N PRO A 92 5.28 12.83 -4.95
CA PRO A 92 5.11 11.42 -4.62
C PRO A 92 5.45 11.12 -3.15
N GLY A 93 4.55 10.43 -2.46
CA GLY A 93 4.68 10.06 -1.06
C GLY A 93 4.01 11.03 -0.09
N GLU A 94 3.51 12.18 -0.57
CA GLU A 94 2.76 13.14 0.26
C GLU A 94 1.26 13.12 -0.09
N GLY A 95 0.87 12.50 -1.21
CA GLY A 95 -0.49 12.56 -1.73
C GLY A 95 -1.52 11.95 -0.78
N ASN A 96 -1.23 10.76 -0.25
CA ASN A 96 -2.08 10.10 0.72
C ASN A 96 -2.01 10.77 2.09
N ASP A 97 -0.83 11.20 2.53
CA ASP A 97 -0.64 11.87 3.83
C ASP A 97 -1.46 13.17 3.93
N HIS A 98 -1.52 13.95 2.84
CA HIS A 98 -2.38 15.12 2.77
C HIS A 98 -3.87 14.78 2.93
N LYS A 99 -4.34 13.66 2.37
CA LYS A 99 -5.74 13.23 2.49
C LYS A 99 -6.05 12.85 3.94
N VAL A 100 -5.15 12.10 4.56
CA VAL A 100 -5.24 11.67 5.96
C VAL A 100 -5.33 12.88 6.87
N ARG A 101 -4.34 13.78 6.77
CA ARG A 101 -4.29 15.01 7.57
C ARG A 101 -5.56 15.83 7.40
N ARG A 102 -6.09 15.91 6.17
CA ARG A 102 -7.32 16.65 5.92
C ARG A 102 -8.53 16.04 6.64
N VAL A 103 -8.63 14.72 6.70
CA VAL A 103 -9.69 14.04 7.47
C VAL A 103 -9.52 14.32 8.96
N GLU A 104 -8.31 14.22 9.49
CA GLU A 104 -8.00 14.51 10.90
C GLU A 104 -8.39 15.94 11.30
N GLU A 105 -8.06 16.93 10.47
CA GLU A 105 -8.44 18.34 10.68
C GLU A 105 -9.98 18.55 10.67
N ILE A 106 -10.71 17.79 9.86
CA ILE A 106 -12.18 17.85 9.82
C ILE A 106 -12.77 17.23 11.08
N LEU A 107 -12.24 16.08 11.53
CA LEU A 107 -12.69 15.41 12.74
C LEU A 107 -12.42 16.27 13.98
N ALA A 108 -11.24 16.86 14.10
CA ALA A 108 -10.87 17.74 15.20
C ALA A 108 -11.82 18.95 15.34
N ARG A 109 -12.22 19.57 14.22
CA ARG A 109 -13.18 20.68 14.22
C ARG A 109 -14.57 20.28 14.69
N LYS A 110 -15.07 19.10 14.29
CA LYS A 110 -16.38 18.59 14.73
C LYS A 110 -16.42 18.30 16.24
N THR A 111 -15.29 17.96 16.84
CA THR A 111 -15.18 17.74 18.29
C THR A 111 -15.27 19.06 19.07
N GLN A 112 -14.72 20.16 18.53
CA GLN A 112 -14.84 21.50 19.14
C GLN A 112 -16.25 22.10 19.05
N THR A 113 -17.04 21.76 18.03
CA THR A 113 -18.42 22.30 17.88
C THR A 113 -19.47 21.58 18.73
N ARG A 114 -19.09 20.54 19.48
CA ARG A 114 -19.98 19.72 20.32
C ARG A 114 -19.78 19.91 21.83
N LEU A 115 -18.89 20.81 22.25
CA LEU A 115 -18.75 21.18 23.65
C LEU A 115 -19.70 22.37 23.95
N PRO A 116 -20.50 22.32 25.03
CA PRO A 116 -21.40 23.41 25.42
C PRO A 116 -20.65 24.69 25.82
#